data_AF-A0A7S3S4S9-F1
#
_entry.id   AF-A0A7S3S4S9-F1
#
_cell.length_a   1.000
_cell.length_b   1.000
_cell.length_c   1.000
_cell.angle_alpha   90.00
_cell.angle_beta   90.00
_cell.angle_gamma   90.00
#
_symmetry.space_group_name_H-M   'P 1'
#
loop_
_entity.id
_entity.type
_entity.pdbx_description
1 polymer ?
#
loop_
_entity_poly.entity_id
_entity_poly.type
_entity_poly.pdbx_seq_one_letter_code
_entity_poly.pdbx_strand_id
1 'polypeptide(L)'
;LTPANIIVLSTKEGDLVSCIRAAAIDSPKMMAAVSEKELVDFFIYAREVNFIMAQTRTKATGRLTKLVAANDLTGVSSFPDAKFQTALTESSKKAVTLYPGFSGP
;
A
#
# COMPACT_ATOMS: atom_id res chain seq x y z
N LEU A 1 0.71 9.35 11.59
CA LEU A 1 0.32 9.17 10.18
C LEU A 1 -0.80 10.14 9.88
N THR A 2 -0.54 11.21 9.11
CA THR A 2 -1.62 12.12 8.68
C THR A 2 -2.34 11.54 7.45
N PRO A 3 -3.63 11.83 7.23
CA PRO A 3 -4.41 11.39 6.05
C PRO A 3 -3.79 11.73 4.69
N ALA A 4 -2.76 12.58 4.66
CA ALA A 4 -2.08 12.99 3.45
C ALA A 4 -1.15 11.94 2.83
N ASN A 5 -0.75 10.88 3.54
CA ASN A 5 0.39 10.07 3.10
C ASN A 5 0.03 8.79 2.35
N ILE A 6 -1.19 8.28 2.53
CA ILE A 6 -1.75 7.15 1.77
C ILE A 6 -3.19 7.51 1.45
N ILE A 7 -3.47 7.80 0.17
CA ILE A 7 -4.81 8.19 -0.30
C ILE A 7 -5.32 7.07 -1.20
N VAL A 8 -6.52 6.58 -0.92
CA VAL A 8 -7.24 5.67 -1.82
C VAL A 8 -8.25 6.48 -2.62
N LEU A 9 -8.02 6.59 -3.93
CA LEU A 9 -8.90 7.29 -4.88
C LEU A 9 -9.64 6.30 -5.78
N SER A 10 -10.58 6.80 -6.58
CA SER A 10 -11.27 5.98 -7.60
C SER A 10 -11.00 6.51 -9.00
N THR A 11 -10.81 5.61 -9.97
CA THR A 11 -10.80 5.99 -11.39
C THR A 11 -12.22 6.33 -11.85
N LYS A 12 -12.36 6.88 -13.07
CA LYS A 12 -13.67 7.15 -13.68
C LYS A 12 -14.52 5.88 -13.82
N GLU A 13 -13.86 4.75 -14.01
CA GLU A 13 -14.46 3.42 -14.16
C GLU A 13 -14.77 2.77 -12.80
N GLY A 14 -14.33 3.37 -11.69
CA GLY A 14 -14.55 2.88 -10.33
C GLY A 14 -13.46 1.93 -9.80
N ASP A 15 -12.31 1.84 -10.46
CA ASP A 15 -11.14 1.11 -9.93
C ASP A 15 -10.53 1.83 -8.73
N LEU A 16 -9.84 1.10 -7.86
CA LEU A 16 -9.14 1.66 -6.71
C LEU A 16 -7.76 2.17 -7.12
N VAL A 17 -7.32 3.28 -6.52
CA VAL A 17 -5.97 3.83 -6.74
C VAL A 17 -5.31 4.03 -5.38
N SER A 18 -4.19 3.33 -5.12
CA SER A 18 -3.34 3.51 -3.94
C SER A 18 -2.07 4.25 -4.36
N CYS A 19 -1.73 5.35 -3.69
CA CYS A 19 -0.54 6.14 -3.99
C CYS A 19 0.38 6.27 -2.78
N ILE A 20 1.65 5.89 -2.95
CA ILE A 20 2.72 6.10 -1.97
C ILE A 20 3.62 7.22 -2.46
N ARG A 21 3.73 8.29 -1.66
CA ARG A 21 4.66 9.40 -1.92
C ARG A 21 5.95 9.17 -1.16
N ALA A 22 6.95 8.57 -1.83
CA ALA A 22 8.17 8.10 -1.18
C ALA A 22 8.96 9.22 -0.49
N ALA A 23 9.07 10.39 -1.13
CA ALA A 23 9.80 11.54 -0.58
C ALA A 23 9.14 12.14 0.69
N ALA A 24 7.85 11.87 0.92
CA ALA A 24 7.14 12.36 2.09
C ALA A 24 7.26 11.42 3.31
N ILE A 25 7.93 10.27 3.16
CA ILE A 25 8.08 9.27 4.22
C ILE A 25 9.38 9.52 4.98
N ASP A 26 9.25 9.98 6.22
CA ASP A 26 10.34 9.99 7.20
C ASP A 26 10.51 8.58 7.80
N SER A 27 11.16 7.70 7.04
CA SER A 27 11.35 6.30 7.43
C SER A 27 12.19 6.10 8.70
N PRO A 28 13.27 6.87 8.97
CA PRO A 28 14.00 6.73 10.24
C PRO A 28 13.13 7.07 11.45
N LYS A 29 12.39 8.18 11.40
CA LYS A 29 11.49 8.57 12.49
C LYS A 29 10.36 7.56 12.71
N MET A 30 9.82 7.01 11.63
CA MET A 30 8.78 5.99 11.73
C MET A 30 9.32 4.69 12.32
N MET A 31 10.47 4.20 11.87
CA MET A 31 11.08 2.97 12.40
C MET A 31 11.62 3.13 13.84
N ALA A 32 11.75 4.35 14.35
CA ALA A 32 11.98 4.61 15.77
C ALA A 32 10.70 4.47 16.62
N ALA A 33 9.51 4.54 16.00
CA ALA A 33 8.22 4.52 16.68
C ALA A 33 7.45 3.20 16.55
N VAL A 34 7.75 2.38 15.53
CA VAL A 34 7.09 1.08 15.31
C VAL A 34 8.12 -0.01 15.02
N SER A 35 7.79 -1.24 15.38
CA SER A 35 8.57 -2.41 15.01
C SER A 35 8.38 -2.77 13.53
N GLU A 36 9.35 -3.50 12.98
CA GLU A 36 9.27 -4.03 11.61
C GLU A 36 8.03 -4.92 11.42
N LYS A 37 7.71 -5.76 12.42
CA LYS A 37 6.54 -6.64 12.38
C LYS A 37 5.24 -5.83 12.31
N GLU A 38 5.08 -4.80 13.13
CA GLU A 38 3.89 -3.95 13.10
C GLU A 38 3.72 -3.26 11.75
N LEU A 39 4.83 -2.83 11.13
CA LEU A 39 4.79 -2.22 9.81
C LEU A 39 4.42 -3.25 8.72
N VAL A 40 4.95 -4.48 8.79
CA VAL A 40 4.54 -5.58 7.90
C VAL A 40 3.04 -5.86 8.04
N ASP A 41 2.55 -5.98 9.27
CA ASP A 41 1.14 -6.26 9.54
C ASP A 41 0.24 -5.11 9.06
N PHE A 42 0.70 -3.85 9.20
CA PHE A 42 0.01 -2.69 8.64
C PHE A 42 -0.10 -2.75 7.11
N PHE A 43 0.99 -3.09 6.40
CA PHE A 43 0.94 -3.23 4.95
C PHE A 43 0.01 -4.36 4.49
N ILE A 44 -0.08 -5.46 5.24
CA ILE A 44 -1.04 -6.53 4.97
C ILE A 44 -2.48 -6.06 5.25
N TYR A 45 -2.70 -5.32 6.34
CA TYR A 45 -4.00 -4.73 6.64
C TYR A 45 -4.49 -3.79 5.53
N ALA A 46 -3.62 -2.92 5.00
CA ALA A 46 -3.97 -2.02 3.90
C ALA A 46 -4.45 -2.81 2.67
N ARG A 47 -3.79 -3.93 2.35
CA ARG A 47 -4.19 -4.82 1.25
C ARG A 47 -5.54 -5.47 1.49
N GLU A 48 -5.82 -5.94 2.71
CA GLU A 48 -7.11 -6.53 3.07
C GLU A 48 -8.25 -5.53 2.84
N VAL A 49 -8.07 -4.28 3.28
CA VAL A 49 -9.05 -3.21 3.07
C VAL A 49 -9.28 -2.97 1.58
N ASN A 50 -8.21 -2.89 0.78
CA ASN A 50 -8.30 -2.73 -0.67
C ASN A 50 -9.02 -3.92 -1.34
N PHE A 51 -8.74 -5.14 -0.90
CA PHE A 51 -9.36 -6.36 -1.40
C PHE A 51 -10.88 -6.39 -1.11
N ILE A 52 -11.29 -6.11 0.14
CA ILE A 52 -12.70 -6.05 0.53
C ILE A 52 -13.45 -5.01 -0.33
N MET A 53 -12.84 -3.86 -0.56
CA MET A 53 -13.44 -2.79 -1.37
C MET A 53 -13.58 -3.19 -2.83
N ALA A 54 -12.54 -3.80 -3.42
CA ALA A 54 -12.59 -4.27 -4.80
C ALA A 54 -13.63 -5.38 -4.99
N GLN A 55 -13.75 -6.30 -4.03
CA GLN A 55 -14.78 -7.34 -4.04
C GLN A 55 -16.19 -6.75 -3.98
N THR A 56 -16.38 -5.76 -3.11
CA THR A 56 -17.68 -5.07 -2.96
C THR A 56 -18.09 -4.38 -4.27
N ARG A 57 -17.18 -3.62 -4.89
CA ARG A 57 -17.43 -2.93 -6.17
C ARG A 57 -17.62 -3.90 -7.33
N THR A 58 -16.86 -5.00 -7.35
CA THR A 58 -17.00 -6.04 -8.37
C THR A 58 -18.38 -6.68 -8.32
N LYS A 59 -18.87 -7.04 -7.12
CA LYS A 59 -20.22 -7.59 -6.94
C LYS A 59 -21.32 -6.60 -7.34
N ALA A 60 -21.15 -5.33 -7.00
CA ALA A 60 -22.15 -4.30 -7.29
C ALA A 60 -22.26 -3.95 -8.78
N THR A 61 -21.16 -4.04 -9.53
CA THR A 61 -21.10 -3.57 -10.92
C THR A 61 -21.07 -4.71 -11.95
N GLY A 62 -20.79 -5.94 -11.54
CA GLY A 62 -20.52 -7.06 -12.45
C GLY A 62 -19.21 -6.93 -13.23
N ARG A 63 -18.40 -5.89 -12.96
CA ARG A 63 -17.09 -5.65 -13.57
C ARG A 63 -15.99 -5.93 -12.57
N LEU A 64 -14.96 -6.67 -12.98
CA LEU A 64 -13.77 -6.87 -12.15
C LEU A 64 -13.11 -5.51 -11.83
N THR A 65 -13.15 -5.13 -10.55
CA THR A 65 -12.52 -3.91 -10.03
C THR A 65 -11.04 -4.15 -9.83
N LYS A 66 -10.20 -3.24 -10.34
CA LYS A 66 -8.74 -3.32 -10.25
C LYS A 66 -8.21 -2.39 -9.17
N LEU A 67 -7.03 -2.70 -8.65
CA LEU A 67 -6.23 -1.81 -7.83
C LEU A 67 -5.05 -1.29 -8.66
N VAL A 68 -4.91 0.03 -8.76
CA VAL A 68 -3.77 0.71 -9.37
C VAL A 68 -2.85 1.19 -8.26
N ALA A 69 -1.66 0.61 -8.18
CA ALA A 69 -0.62 1.05 -7.25
C ALA A 69 0.31 2.07 -7.94
N ALA A 70 0.38 3.28 -7.41
CA ALA A 70 1.25 4.35 -7.87
C ALA A 70 2.34 4.64 -6.81
N ASN A 71 3.59 4.68 -7.26
CA ASN A 71 4.72 5.07 -6.42
C ASN A 71 5.27 6.40 -6.95
N ASP A 72 5.00 7.49 -6.23
CA ASP A 72 5.56 8.78 -6.55
C ASP A 72 6.96 8.89 -5.93
N LEU A 73 7.95 8.89 -6.82
CA LEU A 73 9.38 9.01 -6.48
C LEU A 73 9.88 10.44 -6.66
N THR A 74 9.01 11.40 -6.98
CA THR A 74 9.39 12.80 -7.13
C THR A 74 10.01 13.32 -5.84
N GLY A 75 11.23 13.85 -5.93
CA GLY A 75 11.95 14.39 -4.77
C GLY A 75 12.64 13.34 -3.89
N VAL A 76 12.65 12.05 -4.26
CA VAL A 76 13.42 11.04 -3.55
C VAL A 76 14.91 11.29 -3.80
N SER A 77 15.65 11.59 -2.73
CA SER A 77 17.10 11.85 -2.78
C SER A 77 17.93 10.85 -1.97
N SER A 78 17.30 9.96 -1.21
CA SER A 78 17.97 8.99 -0.34
C SER A 78 17.18 7.70 -0.23
N PHE A 79 17.89 6.61 0.09
CA PHE A 79 17.26 5.34 0.42
C PHE A 79 16.52 5.43 1.76
N PRO A 80 15.39 4.71 1.91
CA PRO A 80 14.69 4.61 3.19
C PRO A 80 15.47 3.75 4.19
N ASP A 81 15.08 3.80 5.46
CA ASP A 81 15.63 2.98 6.54
C ASP A 81 15.67 1.47 6.18
N ALA A 82 16.72 0.77 6.56
CA ALA A 82 16.90 -0.64 6.22
C ALA A 82 15.75 -1.53 6.72
N LYS A 83 15.23 -1.28 7.93
CA LYS A 83 14.10 -2.04 8.48
C LYS A 83 12.81 -1.74 7.74
N PHE A 84 12.64 -0.50 7.26
CA PHE A 84 11.52 -0.14 6.40
C PHE A 84 11.56 -0.93 5.09
N GLN A 85 12.74 -1.05 4.46
CA GLN A 85 12.92 -1.84 3.24
C GLN A 85 12.61 -3.33 3.45
N THR A 86 13.06 -3.89 4.58
CA THR A 86 12.76 -5.28 4.96
C THR A 86 11.25 -5.46 5.15
N ALA A 87 10.57 -4.58 5.89
CA ALA A 87 9.12 -4.65 6.08
C ALA A 87 8.33 -4.59 4.76
N LEU A 88 8.74 -3.70 3.85
CA LEU A 88 8.12 -3.58 2.53
C LEU A 88 8.30 -4.86 1.69
N THR A 89 9.50 -5.45 1.75
CA THR A 89 9.83 -6.69 1.05
C THR A 89 9.06 -7.89 1.61
N GLU A 90 9.04 -8.05 2.93
CA GLU A 90 8.37 -9.16 3.61
C GLU A 90 6.86 -9.10 3.45
N SER A 91 6.25 -7.91 3.56
CA SER A 91 4.81 -7.75 3.26
C SER A 91 4.49 -8.09 1.80
N SER A 92 5.36 -7.74 0.85
CA SER A 92 5.19 -8.08 -0.56
C SER A 92 5.25 -9.58 -0.81
N LYS A 93 6.20 -10.30 -0.20
CA LYS A 93 6.27 -11.78 -0.28
C LYS A 93 5.02 -12.44 0.27
N LYS A 94 4.57 -12.05 1.48
CA LYS A 94 3.35 -12.59 2.10
C LYS A 94 2.13 -12.37 1.22
N ALA A 95 2.02 -11.19 0.62
CA ALA A 95 0.87 -10.83 -0.17
C ALA A 95 0.76 -11.58 -1.50
N VAL A 96 1.87 -12.05 -2.08
CA VAL A 96 1.81 -12.94 -3.27
C VAL A 96 0.98 -14.19 -2.97
N THR A 97 1.08 -14.74 -1.76
CA THR A 97 0.31 -15.90 -1.34
C THR A 97 -1.11 -15.54 -0.89
N LEU A 98 -1.27 -14.46 -0.11
CA LEU A 98 -2.55 -14.09 0.48
C LEU A 98 -3.52 -13.42 -0.50
N TYR A 99 -2.99 -12.65 -1.46
CA TYR A 99 -3.78 -11.82 -2.39
C TYR A 99 -3.25 -11.99 -3.83
N PRO A 100 -3.37 -13.19 -4.43
CA PRO A 100 -2.87 -13.43 -5.77
C PRO A 100 -3.51 -12.47 -6.78
N GLY A 101 -2.67 -11.79 -7.57
CA GLY A 101 -3.11 -10.81 -8.57
C GLY A 101 -3.32 -9.38 -8.06
N PHE A 102 -3.09 -9.09 -6.78
CA PHE A 102 -3.09 -7.72 -6.22
C PHE A 102 -1.67 -7.19 -6.03
N SER A 103 -1.41 -5.97 -6.52
CA SER A 103 -0.13 -5.26 -6.36
C SER A 103 -0.26 -4.06 -5.43
N GLY A 104 0.86 -3.68 -4.78
CA GLY A 104 0.91 -2.57 -3.81
C GLY A 104 0.32 -2.89 -2.43
N PRO A 105 0.56 -2.05 -1.41
CA PRO A 105 -0.19 -2.06 -0.16
C PRO A 105 -1.62 -1.53 -0.35
#